data_AF-Q8F296-F1
#
_entry.id   AF-Q8F296-F1
#
_cell.length_a   1.000
_cell.length_b   1.000
_cell.length_c   1.000
_cell.angle_alpha   90.00
_cell.angle_beta   90.00
_cell.angle_gamma   90.00
#
_symmetry.space_group_name_H-M   'P 1'
#
loop_
_entity.id
_entity.type
_entity.pdbx_description
1 polymer ?
#
loop_
_entity_poly.entity_id
_entity_poly.type
_entity_poly.pdbx_seq_one_letter_code
_entity_poly.pdbx_strand_id
1 'polypeptide(L)'
;MLHNDPSSPIVWLTHAKSDLLLSKFYDSKEILLNQLCYHAQQSVEKSIKAILIQSKVNFKFTHNIKNLIASLPQEIEKPNFFKDLPILTDYAVSTRYPGDYEEILLSEYKTAIFLAQQTFDWAEAILKK
;
A
#
# COMPACT_ATOMS: atom_id res chain seq x y z
N MET A 1 -21.73 -11.89 -1.34
CA MET A 1 -20.67 -11.20 -2.12
C MET A 1 -20.37 -9.85 -1.47
N LEU A 2 -19.70 -9.84 -0.32
CA LEU A 2 -19.44 -8.63 0.49
C LEU A 2 -18.12 -7.92 0.11
N HIS A 3 -17.34 -8.43 -0.85
CA HIS A 3 -15.97 -7.97 -1.13
C HIS A 3 -15.80 -7.12 -2.39
N ASN A 4 -16.89 -6.74 -3.06
CA ASN A 4 -16.82 -6.17 -4.42
C ASN A 4 -17.43 -4.78 -4.57
N ASP A 5 -17.83 -4.11 -3.48
CA ASP A 5 -18.30 -2.73 -3.58
C ASP A 5 -17.09 -1.76 -3.60
N PRO A 6 -16.75 -1.17 -4.76
CA PRO A 6 -15.61 -0.26 -4.87
C PRO A 6 -15.86 1.08 -4.17
N SER A 7 -17.10 1.36 -3.75
CA SER A 7 -17.46 2.55 -2.98
C SER A 7 -17.35 2.36 -1.47
N SER A 8 -17.04 1.15 -1.00
CA SER A 8 -16.94 0.86 0.44
C SER A 8 -15.50 0.96 0.95
N PRO A 9 -15.19 1.90 1.86
CA PRO A 9 -13.87 2.01 2.51
C PRO A 9 -13.42 0.70 3.18
N ILE A 10 -14.37 -0.01 3.80
CA ILE A 10 -14.10 -1.26 4.52
C ILE A 10 -13.71 -2.39 3.55
N VAL A 11 -14.31 -2.43 2.36
CA VAL A 11 -13.91 -3.39 1.32
C VAL A 11 -12.47 -3.12 0.89
N TRP A 12 -12.11 -1.85 0.63
CA TRP A 12 -10.73 -1.48 0.30
C TRP A 12 -9.74 -1.83 1.41
N LEU A 13 -10.07 -1.57 2.67
CA LEU A 13 -9.24 -1.93 3.80
C LEU A 13 -9.09 -3.45 3.95
N THR A 14 -10.14 -4.22 3.64
CA THR A 14 -10.09 -5.70 3.63
C THR A 14 -9.09 -6.20 2.60
N HIS A 15 -9.13 -5.67 1.37
CA HIS A 15 -8.14 -5.99 0.34
C HIS A 15 -6.73 -5.56 0.75
N ALA A 16 -6.59 -4.38 1.37
CA ALA A 16 -5.31 -3.90 1.90
C ALA A 16 -4.73 -4.84 2.96
N LYS A 17 -5.57 -5.41 3.84
CA LYS A 17 -5.15 -6.40 4.83
C LYS A 17 -4.66 -7.69 4.16
N SER A 18 -5.37 -8.17 3.14
CA SER A 18 -4.97 -9.36 2.40
C SER A 18 -3.60 -9.18 1.75
N ASP A 19 -3.36 -8.04 1.11
CA ASP A 19 -2.06 -7.70 0.52
C ASP A 19 -0.97 -7.61 1.60
N LEU A 20 -1.26 -7.00 2.75
CA LEU A 20 -0.30 -6.95 3.86
C LEU A 20 0.10 -8.35 4.34
N LEU A 21 -0.84 -9.27 4.46
CA LEU A 21 -0.55 -10.65 4.86
C LEU A 21 0.29 -11.38 3.81
N LEU A 22 -0.05 -11.23 2.52
CA LEU A 22 0.74 -11.79 1.41
C LEU A 22 2.16 -11.22 1.39
N SER A 23 2.33 -9.91 1.63
CA SER A 23 3.65 -9.28 1.67
C SER A 23 4.56 -9.86 2.74
N LYS A 24 3.99 -10.40 3.83
CA LYS A 24 4.74 -11.01 4.95
C LYS A 24 4.97 -12.50 4.79
N PHE A 25 4.39 -13.12 3.76
CA PHE A 25 4.46 -14.56 3.54
C PHE A 25 5.80 -14.95 2.91
N TYR A 26 6.89 -14.71 3.65
CA TYR A 26 8.24 -15.13 3.27
C TYR A 26 8.54 -16.52 3.84
N ASP A 27 7.76 -17.50 3.38
CA ASP A 27 7.83 -18.90 3.87
C ASP A 27 8.73 -19.79 2.98
N SER A 28 9.13 -19.29 1.82
CA SER A 28 10.00 -20.00 0.88
C SER A 28 10.97 -19.03 0.20
N LYS A 29 12.22 -19.47 0.00
CA LYS A 29 13.21 -18.76 -0.81
C LYS A 29 12.85 -18.70 -2.30
N GLU A 30 11.82 -19.42 -2.73
CA GLU A 30 11.31 -19.37 -4.10
C GLU A 30 10.45 -18.12 -4.35
N ILE A 31 9.93 -17.49 -3.29
CA ILE A 31 9.18 -16.25 -3.43
C ILE A 31 10.16 -15.09 -3.55
N LEU A 32 10.15 -14.48 -4.72
CA LEU A 32 11.00 -13.34 -5.01
C LEU A 32 10.57 -12.12 -4.18
N LEU A 33 11.55 -11.37 -3.64
CA LEU A 33 11.29 -10.21 -2.78
C LEU A 33 10.47 -9.12 -3.49
N ASN A 34 10.58 -9.00 -4.82
CA ASN A 34 9.75 -8.08 -5.59
C ASN A 34 8.26 -8.42 -5.55
N GLN A 35 7.88 -9.70 -5.55
CA GLN A 35 6.48 -10.10 -5.42
C GLN A 35 5.92 -9.68 -4.06
N LEU A 36 6.72 -9.83 -3.01
CA LEU A 36 6.34 -9.43 -1.67
C LEU A 36 6.26 -7.90 -1.52
N CYS A 37 7.21 -7.17 -2.10
CA CYS A 37 7.18 -5.69 -2.13
C CYS A 37 6.01 -5.15 -2.95
N TYR A 38 5.62 -5.82 -4.03
CA TYR A 38 4.42 -5.47 -4.79
C TYR A 38 3.17 -5.54 -3.91
N HIS A 39 3.00 -6.60 -3.12
CA HIS A 39 1.89 -6.69 -2.17
C HIS A 39 1.99 -5.64 -1.06
N ALA A 40 3.19 -5.33 -0.55
CA ALA A 40 3.37 -4.25 0.42
C ALA A 40 2.89 -2.89 -0.14
N GLN A 41 3.26 -2.58 -1.38
CA GLN A 41 2.80 -1.37 -2.07
C GLN A 41 1.27 -1.37 -2.26
N GLN A 42 0.68 -2.48 -2.71
CA GLN A 42 -0.77 -2.58 -2.90
C GLN A 42 -1.53 -2.38 -1.60
N SER A 43 -0.99 -2.86 -0.48
CA SER A 43 -1.54 -2.61 0.85
C SER A 43 -1.57 -1.11 1.16
N VAL A 44 -0.45 -0.39 0.96
CA VAL A 44 -0.37 1.07 1.15
C VAL A 44 -1.37 1.81 0.25
N GLU A 45 -1.39 1.49 -1.04
CA GLU A 45 -2.29 2.11 -2.02
C GLU A 45 -3.75 1.96 -1.59
N LYS A 46 -4.17 0.73 -1.27
CA LYS A 46 -5.56 0.43 -0.93
C LYS A 46 -5.97 1.02 0.42
N SER A 47 -5.07 1.06 1.40
CA SER A 47 -5.30 1.73 2.68
C SER A 47 -5.54 3.24 2.50
N ILE A 48 -4.73 3.91 1.67
CA ILE A 48 -4.93 5.35 1.39
C ILE A 48 -6.24 5.57 0.62
N LYS A 49 -6.54 4.73 -0.37
CA LYS A 49 -7.80 4.80 -1.14
C LYS A 49 -9.03 4.60 -0.26
N ALA A 50 -8.96 3.70 0.73
CA ALA A 50 -10.03 3.52 1.70
C ALA A 50 -10.37 4.85 2.42
N ILE A 51 -9.35 5.61 2.84
CA ILE A 51 -9.54 6.92 3.46
C ILE A 51 -10.10 7.95 2.48
N LEU A 52 -9.59 8.02 1.25
CA LEU A 52 -10.11 8.93 0.23
C LEU A 52 -11.60 8.69 -0.06
N ILE A 53 -12.01 7.42 -0.13
CA ILE A 53 -13.41 7.02 -0.32
C ILE A 53 -14.25 7.41 0.89
N GLN A 54 -13.78 7.15 2.11
CA GLN A 54 -14.46 7.56 3.35
C GLN A 54 -14.67 9.08 3.39
N SER A 55 -13.67 9.84 2.94
CA SER A 55 -13.71 11.30 2.85
C SER A 55 -14.49 11.82 1.64
N LYS A 56 -15.07 10.94 0.80
CA LYS A 56 -15.82 11.28 -0.42
C LYS A 56 -15.00 12.16 -1.39
N VAL A 57 -13.68 11.95 -1.44
CA VAL A 57 -12.78 12.65 -2.35
C VAL A 57 -12.71 11.89 -3.67
N ASN A 58 -12.92 12.61 -4.78
CA ASN A 58 -12.62 12.05 -6.10
C ASN A 58 -11.11 12.05 -6.33
N PHE A 59 -10.56 10.87 -6.60
CA PHE A 59 -9.14 10.69 -6.94
C PHE A 59 -9.01 9.91 -8.25
N LYS A 60 -7.89 10.10 -8.95
CA LYS A 60 -7.57 9.28 -10.13
C LYS A 60 -7.14 7.89 -9.67
N PHE A 61 -7.62 6.85 -10.35
CA PHE A 61 -7.04 5.52 -10.21
C PHE A 61 -5.60 5.53 -10.73
N THR A 62 -4.66 5.72 -9.81
CA THR A 62 -3.22 5.74 -10.04
C THR A 62 -2.54 4.82 -9.04
N HIS A 63 -1.40 4.27 -9.44
CA HIS A 63 -0.49 3.52 -8.58
C HIS A 63 0.57 4.40 -7.93
N ASN A 64 0.52 5.71 -8.20
CA ASN A 64 1.46 6.66 -7.63
C ASN A 64 1.03 7.07 -6.22
N ILE A 65 1.75 6.56 -5.22
CA ILE A 65 1.43 6.80 -3.80
C ILE A 65 1.54 8.28 -3.45
N LYS A 66 2.52 9.00 -4.00
CA LYS A 66 2.68 10.45 -3.78
C LYS A 66 1.44 11.23 -4.22
N ASN A 67 0.86 10.87 -5.36
CA ASN A 67 -0.38 11.51 -5.86
C ASN A 67 -1.58 11.18 -4.97
N LEU A 68 -1.67 9.94 -4.45
CA LEU A 68 -2.74 9.57 -3.53
C LEU A 68 -2.63 10.33 -2.20
N ILE A 69 -1.42 10.45 -1.64
CA ILE A 69 -1.16 11.24 -0.43
C ILE A 69 -1.52 12.71 -0.64
N ALA A 70 -1.15 13.28 -1.79
CA ALA A 70 -1.51 14.65 -2.15
C ALA A 70 -3.01 14.88 -2.32
N SER A 71 -3.78 13.81 -2.59
CA SER A 71 -5.24 13.88 -2.70
C SER A 71 -5.96 13.78 -1.36
N LEU A 72 -5.27 13.40 -0.27
CA LEU A 72 -5.90 13.30 1.05
C LEU A 72 -6.34 14.69 1.55
N PRO A 73 -7.50 14.80 2.21
CA PRO A 73 -7.94 16.05 2.82
C PRO A 73 -6.88 16.64 3.77
N GLN A 74 -6.92 17.96 3.97
CA GLN A 74 -5.96 18.65 4.82
C GLN A 74 -6.18 18.32 6.31
N GLU A 75 -7.43 18.02 6.69
CA GLU A 75 -7.86 17.68 8.04
C GLU A 75 -7.38 16.29 8.48
N ILE A 76 -7.02 15.43 7.52
CA ILE A 76 -6.43 14.13 7.80
C ILE A 76 -4.95 14.33 8.12
N GLU A 77 -4.62 14.12 9.40
CA GLU A 77 -3.25 14.10 9.89
C GLU A 77 -2.44 13.03 9.15
N LYS A 78 -1.28 13.44 8.66
CA LYS A 78 -0.32 12.60 7.93
C LYS A 78 0.86 12.33 8.86
N PRO A 79 0.96 11.14 9.46
CA PRO A 79 2.10 10.76 10.29
C PRO A 79 3.44 10.94 9.58
N ASN A 80 4.52 11.12 10.36
CA ASN A 80 5.87 11.37 9.83
C ASN A 80 6.36 10.34 8.80
N PHE A 81 5.95 9.07 8.90
CA PHE A 81 6.36 8.02 7.97
C PHE A 81 5.79 8.20 6.55
N PHE A 82 4.79 9.07 6.35
CA PHE A 82 4.19 9.32 5.04
C PHE A 82 5.20 9.87 4.02
N LYS A 83 6.23 10.57 4.50
CA LYS A 83 7.31 11.10 3.65
C LYS A 83 8.11 10.00 2.96
N ASP A 84 8.12 8.79 3.53
CA ASP A 84 8.90 7.64 3.05
C ASP A 84 8.05 6.72 2.16
N LEU A 85 6.72 6.84 2.16
CA LEU A 85 5.83 6.03 1.31
C LEU A 85 6.05 6.17 -0.20
N PRO A 86 6.43 7.34 -0.77
CA PRO A 86 6.65 7.47 -2.20
C PRO A 86 7.66 6.49 -2.79
N ILE A 87 8.66 6.05 -2.02
CA ILE A 87 9.68 5.08 -2.47
C ILE A 87 9.04 3.77 -2.92
N LEU A 88 7.87 3.43 -2.39
CA LEU A 88 7.16 2.20 -2.72
C LEU A 88 6.56 2.24 -4.12
N THR A 89 6.36 3.43 -4.72
CA THR A 89 5.84 3.56 -6.08
C THR A 89 6.79 2.94 -7.11
N ASP A 90 8.10 3.01 -6.82
CA ASP A 90 9.14 2.56 -7.73
C ASP A 90 9.26 1.03 -7.77
N TYR A 91 8.80 0.33 -6.72
CA TYR A 91 8.79 -1.15 -6.67
C TYR A 91 7.77 -1.79 -7.62
N ALA A 92 6.61 -1.16 -7.90
CA ALA A 92 5.64 -1.66 -8.90
C ALA A 92 6.14 -1.53 -10.34
N VAL A 93 7.04 -0.59 -10.60
CA VAL A 93 7.45 -0.26 -11.97
C VAL A 93 8.70 -1.01 -12.36
N SER A 94 9.70 -1.08 -11.46
CA SER A 94 11.01 -1.66 -11.76
C SER A 94 11.02 -3.19 -11.85
N THR A 95 10.09 -3.90 -11.22
CA THR A 95 10.32 -5.32 -10.91
C THR A 95 9.75 -6.36 -11.89
N ARG A 96 9.29 -5.94 -13.08
CA ARG A 96 8.41 -6.77 -13.93
C ARG A 96 9.10 -7.56 -15.05
N TYR A 97 10.35 -7.25 -15.43
CA TYR A 97 11.04 -7.96 -16.52
C TYR A 97 12.43 -8.45 -16.08
N PRO A 98 12.74 -9.75 -16.24
CA PRO A 98 14.08 -10.25 -16.02
C PRO A 98 15.13 -9.45 -16.81
N GLY A 99 16.14 -8.91 -16.12
CA GLY A 99 17.26 -8.18 -16.74
C GLY A 99 17.17 -6.65 -16.70
N ASP A 100 16.03 -6.07 -16.33
CA ASP A 100 15.81 -4.61 -16.32
C ASP A 100 15.79 -3.98 -14.91
N TYR A 101 16.25 -4.70 -13.87
CA TYR A 101 16.20 -4.20 -12.49
C TYR A 101 17.37 -4.62 -11.60
N GLU A 102 17.65 -3.77 -10.63
CA GLU A 102 18.50 -4.07 -9.48
C GLU A 102 17.77 -5.03 -8.54
N GLU A 103 18.48 -6.06 -8.07
CA GLU A 103 17.95 -7.02 -7.11
C GLU A 103 17.51 -6.31 -5.82
N ILE A 104 16.26 -6.53 -5.40
CA ILE A 104 15.75 -5.97 -4.15
C ILE A 104 16.50 -6.58 -2.98
N LEU A 105 17.07 -5.73 -2.13
CA LEU A 105 17.74 -6.13 -0.92
C LEU A 105 16.73 -6.49 0.17
N LEU A 106 17.12 -7.41 1.06
CA LEU A 106 16.29 -7.78 2.20
C LEU A 106 15.94 -6.58 3.11
N SER A 107 16.82 -5.57 3.18
CA SER A 107 16.58 -4.32 3.92
C SER A 107 15.48 -3.46 3.30
N GLU A 108 15.42 -3.42 1.97
CA GLU A 108 14.39 -2.68 1.22
C GLU A 108 13.03 -3.34 1.41
N TYR A 109 12.99 -4.67 1.30
CA TYR A 109 11.81 -5.47 1.61
C TYR A 109 11.30 -5.25 3.04
N LYS A 110 12.18 -5.27 4.04
CA LYS A 110 11.82 -5.00 5.44
C LYS A 110 11.23 -3.60 5.62
N THR A 111 11.81 -2.61 4.94
CA THR A 111 11.29 -1.23 4.92
C THR A 111 9.89 -1.19 4.29
N ALA A 112 9.68 -1.90 3.18
CA ALA A 112 8.38 -1.95 2.51
C ALA A 112 7.28 -2.54 3.41
N ILE A 113 7.54 -3.67 4.09
CA ILE A 113 6.58 -4.25 5.05
C ILE A 113 6.30 -3.30 6.20
N PHE A 114 7.34 -2.68 6.75
CA PHE A 114 7.18 -1.75 7.87
C PHE A 114 6.23 -0.61 7.48
N LEU A 115 6.48 0.03 6.33
CA LEU A 115 5.64 1.11 5.83
C LEU A 115 4.21 0.65 5.51
N ALA A 116 4.05 -0.55 4.93
CA ALA A 116 2.74 -1.13 4.67
C ALA A 116 1.94 -1.39 5.96
N GLN A 117 2.58 -1.94 6.99
CA GLN A 117 1.96 -2.14 8.29
C GLN A 117 1.53 -0.82 8.93
N GLN A 118 2.42 0.18 8.97
CA GLN A 118 2.12 1.49 9.53
C GLN A 118 0.95 2.18 8.81
N THR A 119 0.90 2.08 7.48
CA THR A 119 -0.18 2.66 6.68
C THR A 119 -1.51 1.93 6.92
N PHE A 120 -1.48 0.59 7.00
CA PHE A 120 -2.66 -0.20 7.31
C PHE A 120 -3.24 0.18 8.67
N ASP A 121 -2.40 0.21 9.71
CA ASP A 121 -2.84 0.51 11.08
C ASP A 121 -3.39 1.93 11.20
N TRP A 122 -2.76 2.90 10.52
CA TRP A 122 -3.26 4.27 10.42
C TRP A 122 -4.65 4.32 9.78
N ALA A 123 -4.85 3.67 8.63
CA ALA A 123 -6.14 3.67 7.95
C ALA A 123 -7.22 2.96 8.77
N GLU A 124 -6.86 1.84 9.38
CA GLU A 124 -7.75 1.07 10.26
C GLU A 124 -8.19 1.89 11.48
N ALA A 125 -7.27 2.61 12.12
CA ALA A 125 -7.56 3.46 13.27
C ALA A 125 -8.47 4.64 12.93
N ILE A 126 -8.41 5.17 11.69
CA ILE A 126 -9.33 6.21 11.23
C ILE A 126 -10.72 5.64 10.95
N LEU A 127 -10.81 4.47 10.30
CA LEU A 127 -12.10 3.88 9.88
C LEU A 127 -12.88 3.19 11.01
N LYS A 128 -12.21 2.84 12.11
CA LYS A 128 -12.86 2.29 13.33
C LYS A 128 -13.42 3.37 14.27
N LYS A 129 -13.12 4.65 14.03
CA LYS A 129 -13.71 5.78 14.75
C LYS A 129 -15.06 6.15 14.15
#